data_AF-A0A7C2LA13-F1
#
_entry.id   AF-A0A7C2LA13-F1
#
_cell.length_a   1.000
_cell.length_b   1.000
_cell.length_c   1.000
_cell.angle_alpha   90.00
_cell.angle_beta   90.00
_cell.angle_gamma   90.00
#
_symmetry.space_group_name_H-M   'P 1'
#
loop_
_entity.id
_entity.type
_entity.pdbx_description
1 polymer ?
#
loop_
_entity_poly.entity_id
_entity_poly.type
_entity_poly.pdbx_seq_one_letter_code
_entity_poly.pdbx_strand_id
1 'polypeptide(L)'
;MPRQGTNAFEHLVEEFLSGYFAFNPTHATALGVHEYDDRLEDRSAEAIAGELRRLEDFRERLDREIAPESLSDEARLDLTILRSKIEAQLLHLRTVRWWARDPGYFSDLASWSVYSL
;
A
#
# COMPACT_ATOMS: atom_id res chain seq x y z
N MET A 1 -1.80 -11.54 28.39
CA MET A 1 -0.57 -11.01 27.75
C MET A 1 -0.67 -11.23 26.23
N PRO A 2 -1.09 -10.24 25.44
CA PRO A 2 -1.27 -10.39 24.00
C PRO A 2 -0.04 -9.87 23.24
N ARG A 3 1.11 -10.55 23.33
CA ARG A 3 2.35 -10.09 22.63
C ARG A 3 2.60 -10.75 21.27
N GLN A 4 2.03 -11.93 21.00
CA GLN A 4 2.26 -12.61 19.72
C GLN A 4 1.42 -12.03 18.57
N GLY A 5 0.14 -11.73 18.80
CA GLY A 5 -0.75 -11.16 17.78
C GLY A 5 -0.27 -9.78 17.30
N THR A 6 0.22 -8.94 18.23
CA THR A 6 0.79 -7.62 17.90
C THR A 6 2.04 -7.74 17.04
N ASN A 7 2.98 -8.63 17.37
CA ASN A 7 4.21 -8.77 16.58
C ASN A 7 3.94 -9.30 15.15
N ALA A 8 3.01 -10.26 14.99
CA ALA A 8 2.61 -10.73 13.67
C ALA A 8 1.94 -9.62 12.84
N PHE A 9 1.09 -8.80 13.48
CA PHE A 9 0.46 -7.67 12.83
C PHE A 9 1.48 -6.59 12.43
N GLU A 10 2.40 -6.22 13.32
CA GLU A 10 3.49 -5.27 13.04
C GLU A 10 4.32 -5.71 11.83
N HIS A 11 4.71 -6.98 11.75
CA HIS A 11 5.44 -7.50 10.60
C HIS A 11 4.65 -7.42 9.29
N LEU A 12 3.34 -7.72 9.31
CA LEU A 12 2.49 -7.56 8.13
C LEU A 12 2.35 -6.09 7.71
N VAL A 13 2.28 -5.17 8.66
CA VAL A 13 2.24 -3.72 8.39
C VAL A 13 3.54 -3.26 7.72
N GLU A 14 4.69 -3.67 8.26
CA GLU A 14 6.01 -3.35 7.68
C GLU A 14 6.15 -3.87 6.25
N GLU A 15 5.78 -5.14 6.03
CA GLU A 15 5.80 -5.76 4.70
C GLU A 15 4.87 -5.04 3.72
N PHE A 16 3.67 -4.67 4.18
CA PHE A 16 2.71 -3.92 3.37
C PHE A 16 3.25 -2.55 2.97
N LEU A 17 3.83 -1.81 3.93
CA LEU A 17 4.36 -0.47 3.71
C LEU A 17 5.57 -0.49 2.77
N SER A 18 6.49 -1.44 2.92
CA SER A 18 7.61 -1.61 1.99
C SER A 18 7.11 -1.85 0.56
N GLY A 19 6.16 -2.77 0.38
CA GLY A 19 5.55 -3.00 -0.94
C GLY A 19 4.80 -1.77 -1.49
N TYR A 20 4.11 -1.04 -0.61
CA TYR A 20 3.40 0.19 -0.98
C TYR A 20 4.35 1.28 -1.47
N PHE A 21 5.47 1.51 -0.77
CA PHE A 21 6.47 2.50 -1.16
C PHE A 21 7.22 2.10 -2.42
N ALA A 22 7.53 0.81 -2.59
CA ALA A 22 8.10 0.30 -3.82
C ALA A 22 7.20 0.53 -5.05
N PHE A 23 5.87 0.47 -4.87
CA PHE A 23 4.89 0.75 -5.92
C PHE A 23 4.56 2.26 -6.09
N ASN A 24 4.89 3.09 -5.09
CA ASN A 24 4.62 4.54 -5.09
C ASN A 24 5.86 5.33 -4.60
N PRO A 25 7.01 5.25 -5.30
CA PRO A 25 8.26 5.84 -4.85
C PRO A 25 8.18 7.35 -4.65
N THR A 26 7.47 8.08 -5.51
CA THR A 26 7.27 9.54 -5.37
C THR A 26 6.62 9.89 -4.04
N HIS A 27 5.62 9.10 -3.64
CA HIS A 27 4.93 9.31 -2.37
C HIS A 27 5.83 8.91 -1.18
N ALA A 28 6.70 7.91 -1.35
CA ALA A 28 7.69 7.55 -0.34
C ALA A 28 8.63 8.74 -0.06
N THR A 29 9.20 9.36 -1.11
CA THR A 29 10.03 10.57 -1.01
C THR A 29 9.29 11.70 -0.31
N ALA A 30 8.05 11.98 -0.70
CA ALA A 30 7.22 13.03 -0.10
C ALA A 30 6.95 12.81 1.41
N LEU A 31 7.02 11.57 1.88
CA LEU A 31 6.89 11.20 3.30
C LEU A 31 8.25 11.08 4.01
N GLY A 32 9.36 11.43 3.34
CA GLY A 32 10.72 11.37 3.88
C GLY A 32 11.37 9.98 3.82
N VAL A 33 10.78 9.04 3.08
CA VAL A 33 11.33 7.69 2.85
C VAL A 33 12.16 7.71 1.58
N HIS A 34 13.46 7.98 1.74
CA HIS A 34 14.39 8.18 0.62
C HIS A 34 14.98 6.89 0.02
N GLU A 35 14.57 5.72 0.49
CA GLU A 35 15.06 4.42 -0.02
C GLU A 35 14.71 4.18 -1.50
N TYR A 36 13.69 4.88 -2.02
CA TYR A 36 13.16 4.67 -3.38
C TYR A 36 13.37 5.89 -4.30
N ASP A 37 14.19 6.87 -3.91
CA ASP A 37 14.39 8.12 -4.65
C ASP A 37 15.00 7.92 -6.06
N ASP A 38 15.61 6.76 -6.31
CA ASP A 38 16.17 6.38 -7.61
C ASP A 38 15.12 5.78 -8.57
N ARG A 39 13.84 5.74 -8.18
CA ARG A 39 12.75 5.08 -8.91
C ARG A 39 11.57 6.01 -9.16
N LEU A 40 10.79 5.68 -10.18
CA LEU A 40 9.49 6.27 -10.46
C LEU A 40 8.42 5.17 -10.54
N GLU A 41 7.16 5.56 -10.38
CA GLU A 41 6.02 4.66 -10.48
C GLU A 41 5.98 3.92 -11.83
N ASP A 42 6.05 2.58 -11.81
CA ASP A 42 5.67 1.76 -12.97
C ASP A 42 4.16 1.53 -12.98
N ARG A 43 3.48 2.15 -13.95
CA ARG A 43 2.03 2.04 -14.16
C ARG A 43 1.69 1.21 -15.40
N SER A 44 2.61 0.35 -15.85
CA SER A 44 2.35 -0.65 -16.89
C SER A 44 1.26 -1.64 -16.46
N ALA A 45 0.60 -2.27 -17.43
CA ALA A 45 -0.44 -3.27 -17.14
C ALA A 45 0.11 -4.45 -16.30
N GLU A 46 1.37 -4.82 -16.51
CA GLU A 46 2.03 -5.89 -15.76
C GLU A 46 2.26 -5.50 -14.30
N ALA A 47 2.83 -4.31 -14.05
CA ALA A 47 3.04 -3.79 -12.71
C ALA A 47 1.73 -3.65 -11.92
N ILE A 48 0.67 -3.15 -12.58
CA ILE A 48 -0.65 -3.02 -11.95
C ILE A 48 -1.27 -4.38 -11.64
N ALA A 49 -1.13 -5.36 -12.53
CA ALA A 49 -1.58 -6.72 -12.25
C ALA A 49 -0.80 -7.34 -11.08
N GLY A 50 0.51 -7.05 -10.97
CA GLY A 50 1.35 -7.42 -9.83
C GLY A 50 0.85 -6.81 -8.52
N GLU A 51 0.58 -5.52 -8.51
CA GLU A 51 0.09 -4.82 -7.31
C GLU A 51 -1.30 -5.31 -6.90
N LEU A 52 -2.20 -5.57 -7.85
CA LEU A 52 -3.51 -6.14 -7.54
C LEU A 52 -3.39 -7.49 -6.84
N ARG A 53 -2.51 -8.38 -7.32
CA ARG A 53 -2.26 -9.67 -6.68
C ARG A 53 -1.68 -9.50 -5.28
N ARG A 54 -0.72 -8.58 -5.10
CA ARG A 54 -0.13 -8.27 -3.80
C ARG A 54 -1.20 -7.80 -2.80
N LEU A 55 -2.05 -6.86 -3.20
CA LEU A 55 -3.13 -6.33 -2.35
C LEU A 55 -4.18 -7.38 -1.99
N GLU A 56 -4.53 -8.28 -2.92
CA GLU A 56 -5.43 -9.41 -2.63
C GLU A 56 -4.82 -10.38 -1.62
N ASP A 57 -3.54 -10.74 -1.80
CA ASP A 57 -2.82 -11.59 -0.85
C ASP A 57 -2.76 -10.96 0.55
N PHE A 58 -2.42 -9.67 0.66
CA PHE A 58 -2.42 -8.98 1.95
C PHE A 58 -3.80 -8.97 2.62
N ARG A 59 -4.87 -8.77 1.86
CA ARG A 59 -6.23 -8.84 2.40
C ARG A 59 -6.52 -10.21 3.00
N GLU A 60 -6.21 -11.28 2.26
CA GLU A 60 -6.43 -12.66 2.70
C GLU A 60 -5.56 -13.02 3.92
N ARG A 61 -4.30 -12.59 3.94
CA ARG A 61 -3.38 -12.79 5.07
C ARG A 61 -3.86 -12.08 6.32
N LEU A 62 -4.36 -10.84 6.21
CA LEU A 62 -4.94 -10.13 7.35
C LEU A 62 -6.18 -10.83 7.93
N ASP A 63 -6.98 -11.51 7.11
CA ASP A 63 -8.13 -12.31 7.57
C ASP A 63 -7.69 -13.63 8.22
N ARG A 64 -6.64 -14.26 7.69
CA ARG A 64 -6.20 -15.58 8.13
C ARG A 64 -5.27 -15.56 9.34
N GLU A 65 -4.38 -14.56 9.41
CA GLU A 65 -3.24 -14.56 10.33
C GLU A 65 -3.48 -13.69 11.56
N ILE A 66 -4.41 -12.73 11.48
CA ILE A 66 -4.65 -11.75 12.54
C ILE A 66 -6.02 -11.96 13.17
N ALA A 67 -6.02 -12.39 14.44
CA ALA A 67 -7.21 -12.47 15.27
C ALA A 67 -7.45 -11.11 15.96
N PRO A 68 -8.47 -10.31 15.58
CA PRO A 68 -8.67 -8.95 16.11
C PRO A 68 -8.83 -8.90 17.63
N GLU A 69 -9.42 -9.92 18.24
CA GLU A 69 -9.57 -10.09 19.69
C GLU A 69 -8.23 -10.25 20.42
N SER A 70 -7.19 -10.70 19.72
CA SER A 70 -5.85 -10.88 20.26
C SER A 70 -5.00 -9.60 20.25
N LEU A 71 -5.49 -8.50 19.66
CA LEU A 71 -4.80 -7.23 19.56
C LEU A 71 -5.12 -6.28 20.73
N SER A 72 -4.33 -5.22 20.90
CA SER A 72 -4.73 -4.07 21.74
C SER A 72 -5.78 -3.23 21.02
N ASP A 73 -6.40 -2.28 21.71
CA ASP A 73 -7.42 -1.41 21.11
C ASP A 73 -6.82 -0.49 20.03
N GLU A 74 -5.59 -0.01 20.25
CA GLU A 74 -4.83 0.77 19.26
C GLU A 74 -4.52 -0.09 18.02
N ALA A 75 -4.00 -1.29 18.21
CA ALA A 75 -3.69 -2.19 17.09
C ALA A 75 -4.95 -2.64 16.32
N ARG A 76 -6.11 -2.73 16.98
CA ARG A 76 -7.41 -2.98 16.31
C ARG A 76 -7.82 -1.80 15.42
N LEU A 77 -7.57 -0.57 15.87
CA LEU A 77 -7.82 0.62 15.05
C LEU A 77 -6.90 0.62 13.83
N ASP A 78 -5.61 0.37 14.02
CA ASP A 78 -4.63 0.30 12.92
C ASP A 78 -4.98 -0.79 11.91
N LEU A 79 -5.43 -1.97 12.37
CA LEU A 79 -5.94 -3.03 11.50
C LEU A 79 -7.11 -2.55 10.63
N THR A 80 -8.01 -1.76 11.20
CA THR A 80 -9.17 -1.20 10.49
C THR A 80 -8.74 -0.19 9.43
N ILE A 81 -7.76 0.66 9.75
CA ILE A 81 -7.18 1.63 8.82
C ILE A 81 -6.49 0.90 7.67
N LEU A 82 -5.66 -0.10 7.97
CA LEU A 82 -4.93 -0.87 6.97
C LEU A 82 -5.88 -1.59 6.00
N ARG A 83 -6.92 -2.26 6.53
CA ARG A 83 -7.96 -2.89 5.69
C ARG A 83 -8.62 -1.89 4.76
N SER A 84 -8.98 -0.73 5.28
CA SER A 84 -9.61 0.33 4.50
C SER A 84 -8.69 0.86 3.40
N LYS A 85 -7.39 0.99 3.69
CA LYS A 85 -6.36 1.39 2.72
C LYS A 85 -6.22 0.38 1.59
N ILE A 86 -6.15 -0.92 1.92
CA ILE A 86 -6.06 -2.00 0.92
C ILE A 86 -7.28 -1.99 0.00
N GLU A 87 -8.49 -1.94 0.57
CA GLU A 87 -9.73 -1.91 -0.22
C GLU A 87 -9.83 -0.67 -1.11
N ALA A 88 -9.42 0.49 -0.62
CA ALA A 88 -9.38 1.71 -1.43
C ALA A 88 -8.39 1.57 -2.61
N GLN A 89 -7.20 1.00 -2.39
CA GLN A 89 -6.24 0.77 -3.48
C GLN A 89 -6.76 -0.25 -4.49
N LEU A 90 -7.36 -1.34 -4.03
CA LEU A 90 -8.01 -2.34 -4.91
C LEU A 90 -9.09 -1.69 -5.77
N LEU A 91 -9.96 -0.87 -5.17
CA LEU A 91 -11.00 -0.13 -5.89
C LEU A 91 -10.40 0.79 -6.96
N HIS A 92 -9.38 1.58 -6.58
CA HIS A 92 -8.73 2.54 -7.49
C HIS A 92 -8.06 1.85 -8.67
N LEU A 93 -7.31 0.77 -8.42
CA LEU A 93 -6.56 0.08 -9.45
C LEU A 93 -7.44 -0.83 -10.32
N ARG A 94 -8.47 -1.46 -9.77
CA ARG A 94 -9.31 -2.44 -10.48
C ARG A 94 -10.52 -1.83 -11.16
N THR A 95 -11.22 -0.94 -10.46
CA THR A 95 -12.56 -0.49 -10.87
C THR A 95 -12.51 0.91 -11.46
N VAL A 96 -11.87 1.83 -10.75
CA VAL A 96 -11.80 3.23 -11.19
C VAL A 96 -10.82 3.37 -12.36
N ARG A 97 -9.65 2.75 -12.26
CA ARG A 97 -8.65 2.63 -13.33
C ARG A 97 -8.21 3.98 -13.91
N TRP A 98 -7.96 4.97 -13.06
CA TRP A 98 -7.46 6.29 -13.51
C TRP A 98 -6.22 6.15 -14.40
N TRP A 99 -5.29 5.26 -14.05
CA TRP A 99 -4.12 4.90 -14.85
C TRP A 99 -4.41 4.47 -16.30
N ALA A 100 -5.63 4.01 -16.61
CA ALA A 100 -6.05 3.60 -17.96
C ALA A 100 -7.02 4.59 -18.62
N ARG A 101 -7.70 5.42 -17.82
CA ARG A 101 -8.83 6.26 -18.25
C ARG A 101 -8.50 7.74 -18.30
N ASP A 102 -7.48 8.17 -17.56
CA ASP A 102 -7.05 9.56 -17.48
C ASP A 102 -5.63 9.72 -18.03
N PRO A 103 -5.48 10.29 -19.24
CA PRO A 103 -4.16 10.59 -19.80
C PRO A 103 -3.34 11.56 -18.93
N GLY A 104 -4.02 12.44 -18.18
CA GLY A 104 -3.39 13.41 -17.28
C GLY A 104 -2.67 12.77 -16.10
N TYR A 105 -3.05 11.55 -15.73
CA TYR A 105 -2.46 10.80 -14.62
C TYR A 105 -0.92 10.69 -14.70
N PHE A 106 -0.37 10.50 -15.91
CA PHE A 106 1.07 10.40 -16.11
C PHE A 106 1.77 11.77 -16.01
N SER A 107 1.12 12.83 -16.50
CA SER A 107 1.63 14.20 -16.40
C SER A 107 1.64 14.69 -14.95
N ASP A 108 0.59 14.37 -14.19
CA ASP A 108 0.50 14.67 -12.77
C ASP A 108 1.57 13.92 -11.99
N LEU A 109 1.70 12.59 -12.19
CA LEU A 109 2.76 11.79 -11.57
C LEU A 109 4.13 12.40 -11.81
N ALA A 110 4.50 12.65 -13.07
CA ALA A 110 5.80 13.23 -13.40
C ALA A 110 6.02 14.60 -12.74
N SER A 111 4.99 15.43 -12.68
CA SER A 111 5.07 16.75 -12.04
C SER A 111 5.27 16.65 -10.53
N TRP A 112 4.55 15.73 -9.88
CA TRP A 112 4.68 15.47 -8.45
C TRP A 112 6.05 14.88 -8.10
N SER A 113 6.59 13.97 -8.92
CA SER A 113 7.91 13.37 -8.72
C SER A 113 9.04 14.41 -8.70
N VAL A 114 8.94 15.44 -9.55
CA VAL A 114 9.93 16.53 -9.56
C VAL A 114 9.78 17.46 -8.37
N TYR A 115 8.54 17.72 -7.91
CA TYR A 115 8.29 18.62 -6.79
C TYR A 115 8.67 18.02 -5.43
N SER A 116 8.60 16.70 -5.29
CA SER A 116 8.89 16.02 -4.02
C SER A 116 10.38 15.82 -3.72
N LEU A 117 11.27 16.07 -4.69
CA LEU A 117 12.73 15.94 -4.55
C LEU A 117 13.39 17.17 -3.90
#